data_AF-A0A835UR69-F1
#
_entry.id   AF-A0A835UR69-F1
#
_cell.length_a   1.000
_cell.length_b   1.000
_cell.length_c   1.000
_cell.angle_alpha   90.00
_cell.angle_beta   90.00
_cell.angle_gamma   90.00
#
_symmetry.space_group_name_H-M   'P 1'
#
loop_
_entity.id
_entity.type
_entity.pdbx_description
1 polymer ?
#
loop_
_entity_poly.entity_id
_entity_poly.type
_entity_poly.pdbx_seq_one_letter_code
_entity_poly.pdbx_strand_id
1 'polypeptide(L)' 'MATQMSKKRKFVADGVFFAERNELLTRELAEDGYSGLEVRVTPVRTEIIIRATRNQDVIGYCKRKTKGSACQVHEI' A
#
# COMPACT_ATOMS: atom_id res chain seq x y z
N MET A 1 -1.08 -11.87 21.21
CA MET A 1 0.07 -12.79 21.03
C MET A 1 0.59 -12.62 19.61
N ALA A 2 1.79 -12.07 19.43
CA ALA A 2 2.41 -12.01 18.11
C ALA A 2 2.95 -13.41 17.79
N THR A 3 2.37 -14.08 16.80
CA THR A 3 2.87 -15.36 16.31
C THR A 3 4.28 -15.14 15.77
N GLN A 4 5.27 -15.86 16.32
CA GLN A 4 6.66 -15.75 15.89
C GLN A 4 6.78 -16.37 14.48
N MET A 5 6.57 -15.55 13.45
CA MET A 5 6.66 -15.98 12.06
C MET A 5 8.12 -16.11 11.63
N SER A 6 8.41 -17.16 10.87
CA SER A 6 9.72 -17.33 10.26
C SER A 6 9.98 -16.21 9.25
N LYS A 7 11.25 -15.76 9.17
CA LYS A 7 11.67 -14.68 8.26
C LYS A 7 11.23 -14.95 6.82
N LYS A 8 11.33 -16.20 6.36
CA LYS A 8 10.87 -16.63 5.03
C LYS A 8 9.39 -16.39 4.80
N ARG A 9 8.52 -16.76 5.77
CA ARG A 9 7.07 -16.54 5.66
C ARG A 9 6.71 -15.07 5.71
N LYS A 10 7.47 -14.26 6.47
CA LYS A 10 7.31 -12.81 6.49
C LYS A 10 7.57 -12.20 5.12
N PHE A 11 8.68 -12.53 4.46
CA PHE A 11 8.98 -12.05 3.11
C PHE A 11 7.93 -12.46 2.08
N VAL A 12 7.43 -13.70 2.16
CA VAL A 12 6.37 -14.17 1.28
C VAL A 12 5.08 -13.39 1.54
N ALA A 13 4.69 -13.20 2.81
CA ALA A 13 3.50 -12.43 3.16
C ALA A 13 3.60 -10.96 2.72
N ASP A 14 4.76 -10.32 2.92
CA ASP A 14 5.01 -8.94 2.51
C ASP A 14 4.95 -8.80 0.96
N GLY A 15 5.49 -9.79 0.23
CA GLY A 15 5.43 -9.82 -1.24
C GLY A 15 4.03 -10.07 -1.79
N VAL A 16 3.27 -10.99 -1.18
CA VAL A 16 1.86 -11.24 -1.54
C VAL A 16 1.02 -9.99 -1.28
N PHE A 17 1.20 -9.35 -0.12
CA PHE A 17 0.51 -8.12 0.22
C PHE A 17 0.79 -6.98 -0.79
N PHE A 18 2.05 -6.85 -1.24
CA PHE A 18 2.41 -5.89 -2.28
C PHE A 18 1.70 -6.18 -3.60
N ALA A 19 1.72 -7.44 -4.05
CA ALA A 19 1.10 -7.84 -5.32
C ALA A 19 -0.42 -7.60 -5.32
N GLU A 20 -1.11 -7.99 -4.24
CA GLU A 20 -2.56 -7.81 -4.10
C GLU A 20 -2.95 -6.33 -4.13
N ARG A 21 -2.23 -5.48 -3.37
CA ARG A 21 -2.51 -4.05 -3.35
C ARG A 21 -2.21 -3.39 -4.68
N ASN A 22 -1.12 -3.79 -5.33
CA ASN A 22 -0.77 -3.25 -6.65
C ASN A 22 -1.83 -3.58 -7.70
N GLU A 23 -2.34 -4.83 -7.74
CA GLU A 23 -3.39 -5.21 -8.68
C GLU A 23 -4.70 -4.45 -8.42
N LEU A 24 -5.09 -4.32 -7.15
CA LEU A 24 -6.29 -3.59 -6.75
C LEU A 24 -6.20 -2.10 -7.13
N LEU A 25 -5.09 -1.44 -6.80
CA LEU A 25 -4.90 -0.01 -7.07
C LEU A 25 -4.76 0.26 -8.57
N THR A 26 -4.10 -0.63 -9.31
CA THR A 26 -4.00 -0.51 -10.77
C THR A 26 -5.37 -0.63 -11.44
N ARG A 27 -6.28 -1.49 -10.95
CA ARG A 27 -7.62 -1.63 -11.54
C ARG A 27 -8.54 -0.46 -11.20
N GLU A 28 -8.52 0.00 -9.95
CA GLU A 28 -9.45 1.03 -9.47
C GLU A 28 -8.97 2.44 -9.83
N LEU A 29 -7.66 2.69 -9.87
CA LEU A 29 -7.06 4.02 -10.09
C LEU A 29 -6.25 4.10 -11.38
N ALA A 30 -6.50 3.21 -12.36
CA ALA A 30 -5.94 3.33 -13.70
C ALA A 30 -6.27 4.69 -14.33
N GLU A 31 -7.50 5.17 -14.12
CA GLU A 31 -8.00 6.41 -14.69
C GLU A 31 -7.44 7.67 -14.00
N ASP A 32 -7.02 7.54 -12.74
CA ASP A 32 -6.52 8.64 -11.90
C ASP A 32 -5.00 8.84 -12.00
N GLY A 33 -4.32 8.07 -12.87
CA GLY A 33 -2.89 8.18 -13.10
C GLY A 33 -2.06 7.57 -11.97
N TYR A 34 -2.46 6.40 -11.47
CA TYR A 34 -1.62 5.60 -10.58
C TYR A 34 -0.32 5.18 -11.29
N SER A 35 0.81 5.49 -10.67
CA SER A 35 2.16 5.19 -11.20
C SER A 35 2.85 4.07 -10.43
N GLY A 36 2.54 3.88 -9.15
CA GLY A 36 3.09 2.78 -8.38
C GLY A 36 2.86 2.87 -6.87
N LEU A 37 3.20 1.77 -6.19
CA LEU A 37 3.13 1.60 -4.75
C LEU A 37 4.54 1.36 -4.21
N GLU A 38 4.87 1.97 -3.08
CA GLU A 38 6.04 1.63 -2.28
C GLU A 38 5.59 1.34 -0.85
N VAL A 39 6.08 0.25 -0.26
CA VAL A 39 5.75 -0.14 1.11
C VAL A 39 6.99 0.00 1.98
N ARG A 40 6.93 0.86 2.98
CA ARG A 40 7.99 1.07 3.96
C ARG A 40 7.56 0.49 5.30
N VAL A 41 8.20 -0.60 5.70
CA VAL A 41 7.93 -1.26 6.99
C VAL A 41 8.92 -0.75 8.03
N THR A 42 8.43 0.04 8.99
CA THR A 42 9.16 0.29 10.24
C THR A 42 8.55 -0.55 11.36
N PRO A 43 9.32 -0.94 12.39
CA PRO A 43 8.78 -1.74 13.51
C PRO A 43 7.63 -1.04 14.26
N VAL A 44 7.52 0.29 14.14
CA VAL A 44 6.48 1.09 14.79
C VAL A 44 5.27 1.28 13.87
N ARG A 45 5.48 1.48 12.56
CA ARG A 45 4.41 1.71 11.57
C ARG A 45 4.78 1.16 10.20
N THR A 46 3.81 0.58 9.51
CA THR A 46 3.91 0.32 8.07
C THR A 46 3.30 1.50 7.32
N GLU A 47 4.11 2.14 6.49
CA GLU A 47 3.72 3.24 5.62
C GLU A 47 3.55 2.72 4.20
N ILE A 48 2.45 3.09 3.57
CA ILE A 48 2.14 2.76 2.19
C ILE A 48 2.19 4.07 1.40
N ILE A 49 3.14 4.18 0.48
CA ILE A 49 3.37 5.36 -0.33
C ILE A 49 2.80 5.07 -1.72
N ILE A 50 1.77 5.81 -2.10
CA ILE A 50 1.15 5.70 -3.43
C ILE A 50 1.66 6.86 -4.27
N ARG A 51 2.15 6.57 -5.47
CA ARG A 51 2.54 7.58 -6.45
C ARG A 51 1.46 7.71 -7.49
N ALA A 52 0.88 8.90 -7.62
CA ALA A 52 -0.19 9.16 -8.57
C ALA A 52 -0.17 10.62 -9.02
N THR A 53 -0.73 10.89 -10.20
CA THR A 53 -0.85 12.25 -10.74
C THR A 53 -2.02 13.03 -10.10
N ARG A 54 -3.07 12.35 -9.64
CA ARG A 54 -4.23 12.98 -8.99
C ARG A 54 -4.42 12.47 -7.56
N ASN A 55 -3.94 13.24 -6.59
CA ASN A 55 -3.92 12.80 -5.19
C ASN A 55 -5.28 12.79 -4.48
N GLN A 56 -6.25 13.61 -4.91
CA GLN A 56 -7.51 13.78 -4.16
C GLN A 56 -8.38 12.51 -4.17
N ASP A 57 -8.52 11.87 -5.33
CA ASP A 57 -9.29 10.63 -5.49
C ASP A 57 -8.61 9.44 -4.81
N VAL A 58 -7.27 9.40 -4.86
CA VAL A 58 -6.42 8.37 -4.22
C VAL A 58 -6.53 8.46 -2.69
N ILE A 59 -6.51 9.66 -2.10
CA ILE A 59 -6.66 9.86 -0.66
C ILE A 59 -8.06 9.41 -0.19
N GLY A 60 -9.09 9.67 -0.99
CA GLY A 60 -10.46 9.23 -0.73
C GLY A 60 -10.61 7.71 -0.72
N TYR A 61 -9.94 7.01 -1.64
CA TYR A 61 -9.87 5.54 -1.65
C TYR A 61 -9.05 5.01 -0.47
N CYS A 62 -7.89 5.61 -0.21
CA CYS A 62 -6.97 5.13 0.81
C CYS A 62 -7.51 5.29 2.24
N LYS A 63 -8.23 6.38 2.55
CA LYS A 63 -8.91 6.58 3.84
C LYS A 63 -10.05 5.59 4.11
N ARG A 64 -10.78 5.17 3.07
CA ARG A 64 -11.96 4.28 3.21
C ARG A 64 -11.57 2.81 3.28
N LYS A 65 -10.58 2.38 2.50
CA LYS A 65 -10.24 0.96 2.31
C LYS A 65 -9.07 0.48 3.16
N THR A 66 -8.22 1.38 3.68
CA THR A 66 -7.01 0.99 4.40
C THR A 66 -7.19 1.18 5.90
N LYS A 67 -7.67 0.15 6.61
CA LYS A 67 -7.77 0.15 8.07
C LYS A 67 -6.44 -0.33 8.67
N GLY A 68 -5.68 0.56 9.31
CA GLY A 68 -4.53 0.20 10.15
C GLY A 68 -3.13 0.50 9.59
N SER A 69 -2.99 1.01 8.37
CA SER A 69 -1.71 1.51 7.81
C SER A 69 -1.82 2.97 7.40
N ALA A 70 -0.74 3.73 7.63
CA ALA A 70 -0.66 5.12 7.23
C ALA A 70 -0.40 5.19 5.73
N CYS A 71 -1.35 5.76 4.99
CA CYS A 71 -1.24 5.94 3.56
C CYS A 71 -0.76 7.36 3.26
N GLN A 72 0.40 7.47 2.63
CA GLN A 72 0.94 8.72 2.12
C GLN A 72 0.80 8.70 0.61
N VAL A 73 0.33 9.80 0.02
CA VAL A 73 0.23 9.93 -1.43
C VAL A 73 1.24 10.98 -1.86
N HIS A 74 2.11 10.61 -2.81
CA HIS A 74 3.12 11.48 -3.39
C HIS A 74 2.74 11.81 -4.83
N GLU A 75 2.76 13.09 -5.16
CA GLU A 75 2.57 13.58 -6.53
C GLU A 75 3.86 13.36 -7.34
N ILE A 76 3.72 13.01 -8.61
CA ILE A 76 4.82 12.90 -9.59
C ILE A 76 4.67 14.02 -10.62
#